data_AF-A0A2P5MMB2-F1
#
_entry.id   AF-A0A2P5MMB2-F1
#
_cell.length_a   1.000
_cell.length_b   1.000
_cell.length_c   1.000
_cell.angle_alpha   90.00
_cell.angle_beta   90.00
_cell.angle_gamma   90.00
#
_symmetry.space_group_name_H-M   'P 1'
#
loop_
_entity.id
_entity.type
_entity.pdbx_description
1 polymer ?
#
loop_
_entity_poly.entity_id
_entity_poly.type
_entity_poly.pdbx_seq_one_letter_code
_entity_poly.pdbx_strand_id
1 'polypeptide(L)'
;DQLKLPVLKKTPKGQPSTEESVLQELAMDYPLPRLILEHRGLSKLKSTYVDKLPQQVNEKTGRIHTSYHQAVAATGRLSSSDPNLQNIPIRSAEGRKIRQAFIAREGCKIVAADYSQIELRIMAHLSGDEGLLKAFSQGEDIHRATAAEVFGVEPELVTADLRRSAKAINFGLIYGMSSFGLAQQLGLSRQQAQSYIDLYFTRYPGVKRYMDNIRAQAREQGYVETLFGRRLYLPDIQSRNAAMRQYAERTAINAPMQGTAADIIKRAMIATDQWLQRESGGTLMIMQVHDELVFEVPEALLDQHQAKIQDLMSSAAQLSVPLVVETGVGINWDEAH
;
A
#
# COMPACT_ATOMS: atom_id res chain seq x y z
N ASP A 1 15.44 -32.11 8.68
CA ASP A 1 15.97 -33.48 8.89
C ASP A 1 17.49 -33.53 9.06
N GLN A 2 18.31 -33.27 8.03
CA GLN A 2 19.77 -33.31 8.15
C GLN A 2 20.33 -32.32 9.20
N LEU A 3 19.92 -31.05 9.11
CA LEU A 3 20.34 -29.99 10.05
C LEU A 3 19.56 -29.98 11.37
N LYS A 4 18.59 -30.89 11.54
CA LYS A 4 17.72 -31.00 12.72
C LYS A 4 17.12 -29.65 13.19
N LEU A 5 16.81 -28.75 12.24
CA LEU A 5 16.17 -27.46 12.54
C LEU A 5 14.76 -27.66 13.15
N PRO A 6 14.32 -26.78 14.05
CA PRO A 6 12.99 -26.86 14.63
C PRO A 6 11.90 -26.66 13.56
N VAL A 7 10.80 -27.40 13.70
CA VAL A 7 9.63 -27.27 12.82
C VAL A 7 8.66 -26.27 13.44
N LEU A 8 8.73 -25.01 13.00
CA LEU A 8 7.90 -23.93 13.54
C LEU A 8 6.45 -23.98 13.02
N LYS A 9 6.26 -24.43 11.78
CA LYS A 9 4.94 -24.54 11.14
C LYS A 9 4.94 -25.71 10.15
N LYS A 10 3.76 -26.29 9.91
CA LYS A 10 3.53 -27.33 8.89
C LYS A 10 2.59 -26.83 7.79
N THR A 11 2.77 -27.30 6.57
CA THR A 11 1.84 -27.09 5.45
C THR A 11 0.55 -27.89 5.68
N PRO A 12 -0.55 -27.64 4.94
CA PRO A 12 -1.76 -28.46 5.03
C PRO A 12 -1.52 -29.96 4.80
N LYS A 13 -0.45 -30.31 4.07
CA LYS A 13 -0.02 -31.69 3.82
C LYS A 13 0.91 -32.26 4.91
N GLY A 14 1.11 -31.55 6.01
CA GLY A 14 1.88 -31.99 7.17
C GLY A 14 3.41 -31.84 7.06
N GLN A 15 3.93 -31.39 5.92
CA GLN A 15 5.36 -31.17 5.72
C GLN A 15 5.83 -29.91 6.45
N PRO A 16 7.08 -29.85 6.97
CA PRO A 16 7.65 -28.61 7.50
C PRO A 16 7.52 -27.46 6.50
N SER A 17 6.99 -26.33 6.95
CA SER A 17 6.82 -25.15 6.11
C SER A 17 8.18 -24.52 5.81
N THR A 18 8.38 -24.10 4.56
CA THR A 18 9.50 -23.23 4.17
C THR A 18 8.98 -21.90 3.63
N GLU A 19 7.81 -21.46 4.08
CA GLU A 19 7.29 -20.11 3.80
C GLU A 19 8.28 -19.03 4.28
N GLU A 20 8.23 -17.85 3.64
CA GLU A 20 9.15 -16.76 3.93
C GLU A 20 9.19 -16.38 5.42
N SER A 21 8.04 -16.26 6.08
CA SER A 21 7.96 -15.95 7.51
C SER A 21 8.62 -17.01 8.40
N VAL A 22 8.46 -18.30 8.06
CA VAL A 22 9.08 -19.40 8.81
C VAL A 22 10.59 -19.39 8.63
N LEU A 23 11.06 -19.14 7.41
CA LEU A 23 12.49 -19.04 7.15
C LEU A 23 13.11 -17.79 7.78
N GLN A 24 12.38 -16.68 7.87
CA GLN A 24 12.84 -15.46 8.55
C GLN A 24 13.05 -15.70 10.04
N GLU A 25 12.11 -16.39 10.69
CA GLU A 25 12.24 -16.77 12.11
C GLU A 25 13.45 -17.70 12.33
N LEU A 26 13.58 -18.74 11.49
CA LEU A 26 14.75 -19.62 11.57
C LEU A 26 16.07 -18.90 11.25
N ALA A 27 16.06 -17.88 10.40
CA ALA A 27 17.26 -17.14 10.00
C ALA A 27 17.89 -16.32 11.14
N MET A 28 17.16 -16.10 12.24
CA MET A 28 17.68 -15.44 13.43
C MET A 28 18.79 -16.27 14.09
N ASP A 29 18.61 -17.60 14.14
CA ASP A 29 19.53 -18.51 14.82
C ASP A 29 20.37 -19.36 13.85
N TYR A 30 19.91 -19.52 12.61
CA TYR A 30 20.50 -20.45 11.64
C TYR A 30 20.95 -19.76 10.34
N PRO A 31 22.22 -19.93 9.92
CA PRO A 31 22.73 -19.30 8.69
C PRO A 31 22.07 -19.79 7.39
N LEU A 32 21.73 -21.08 7.27
CA LEU A 32 21.21 -21.63 6.01
C LEU A 32 19.85 -21.04 5.60
N PRO A 33 18.83 -20.93 6.49
CA PRO A 33 17.58 -20.24 6.17
C PRO A 33 17.77 -18.83 5.61
N ARG A 34 18.73 -18.07 6.13
CA ARG A 34 19.10 -16.74 5.60
C ARG A 34 19.58 -16.81 4.16
N LEU A 35 20.50 -17.73 3.85
CA LEU A 35 20.99 -17.94 2.48
C LEU A 35 19.89 -18.40 1.52
N ILE A 36 18.95 -19.24 1.99
CA ILE A 36 17.81 -19.67 1.18
C ILE A 36 16.90 -18.48 0.85
N LEU A 37 16.63 -17.61 1.82
CA LEU A 37 15.84 -16.38 1.61
C LEU A 37 16.50 -15.46 0.59
N GLU A 38 17.81 -15.21 0.74
CA GLU A 38 18.59 -14.40 -0.19
C GLU A 38 18.57 -14.99 -1.60
N HIS A 39 18.86 -16.29 -1.73
CA HIS A 39 18.82 -17.00 -3.00
C HIS A 39 17.44 -16.92 -3.66
N ARG A 40 16.35 -17.13 -2.90
CA ARG A 40 14.97 -17.02 -3.41
C ARG A 40 14.65 -15.60 -3.88
N GLY A 41 15.06 -14.59 -3.11
CA GLY A 41 14.88 -13.18 -3.46
C GLY A 41 15.57 -12.85 -4.78
N LEU A 42 16.87 -13.16 -4.90
CA LEU A 42 17.67 -12.92 -6.10
C LEU A 42 17.17 -13.72 -7.31
N SER A 43 16.83 -15.00 -7.11
CA SER A 43 16.29 -15.86 -8.17
C SER A 43 14.98 -15.32 -8.72
N LYS A 44 14.10 -14.83 -7.83
CA LYS A 44 12.84 -14.18 -8.23
C LYS A 44 13.11 -12.89 -9.00
N LEU A 45 14.02 -12.04 -8.52
CA LEU A 45 14.38 -10.79 -9.20
C LEU A 45 14.90 -11.06 -10.63
N LYS A 46 15.83 -12.01 -10.75
CA LYS A 46 16.39 -12.41 -12.03
C LYS A 46 15.33 -12.95 -12.98
N SER A 47 14.62 -14.00 -12.58
CA SER A 47 13.67 -14.71 -13.44
C SER A 47 12.40 -13.92 -13.76
N THR A 48 11.99 -13.00 -12.88
CA THR A 48 10.74 -12.24 -13.04
C THR A 48 10.96 -10.92 -13.76
N TYR A 49 12.08 -10.23 -13.51
CA TYR A 49 12.32 -8.89 -14.04
C TYR A 49 13.50 -8.85 -15.00
N VAL A 50 14.71 -9.25 -14.55
CA VAL A 50 15.93 -9.09 -15.35
C VAL A 50 15.87 -9.88 -16.66
N ASP A 51 15.41 -11.12 -16.61
CA ASP A 51 15.34 -11.97 -17.81
C ASP A 51 14.13 -11.63 -18.69
N LYS A 52 13.01 -11.19 -18.09
CA LYS A 52 11.72 -11.02 -18.80
C LYS A 52 11.47 -9.63 -19.35
N LEU A 53 11.81 -8.56 -18.61
CA LEU A 53 11.51 -7.18 -19.05
C LEU A 53 12.17 -6.85 -20.40
N PRO A 54 13.44 -7.21 -20.68
CA PRO A 54 14.03 -6.97 -21.99
C PRO A 54 13.29 -7.68 -23.13
N GLN A 55 12.71 -8.86 -22.88
CA GLN A 55 11.93 -9.63 -23.86
C GLN A 55 10.55 -9.01 -24.14
N GLN A 56 10.10 -8.08 -23.30
CA GLN A 56 8.80 -7.41 -23.44
C GLN A 56 8.90 -6.03 -24.09
N VAL A 57 10.09 -5.63 -24.52
CA VAL A 57 10.28 -4.39 -25.29
C VAL A 57 9.64 -4.57 -26.66
N ASN A 58 8.68 -3.70 -26.97
CA ASN A 58 8.01 -3.70 -28.25
C ASN A 58 8.92 -3.14 -29.34
N GLU A 59 9.20 -3.93 -30.37
CA GLU A 59 10.14 -3.58 -31.46
C GLU A 59 9.79 -2.27 -32.19
N LYS A 60 8.51 -1.91 -32.30
CA LYS A 60 8.09 -0.70 -33.03
C LYS A 60 8.32 0.58 -32.24
N THR A 61 8.22 0.50 -30.92
CA THR A 61 8.24 1.69 -30.04
C THR A 61 9.51 1.79 -29.21
N GLY A 62 10.26 0.69 -29.05
CA GLY A 62 11.37 0.59 -28.12
C GLY A 62 10.95 0.67 -26.65
N ARG A 63 9.66 0.48 -26.33
CA ARG A 63 9.09 0.61 -24.98
C ARG A 63 8.39 -0.65 -24.54
N ILE A 64 8.26 -0.80 -23.22
CA ILE A 64 7.40 -1.83 -22.62
C ILE A 64 5.97 -1.28 -22.52
N HIS A 65 4.99 -2.07 -22.95
CA HIS A 65 3.56 -1.72 -22.91
C HIS A 65 2.84 -2.67 -21.96
N THR A 66 2.64 -2.24 -20.71
CA THR A 66 1.85 -3.01 -19.73
C THR A 66 0.37 -3.04 -20.10
N SER A 67 -0.34 -4.06 -19.65
CA SER A 67 -1.80 -4.15 -19.71
C SER A 67 -2.41 -3.81 -18.36
N TYR A 68 -3.14 -2.69 -18.30
CA TYR A 68 -3.95 -2.33 -17.12
C TYR A 68 -5.33 -2.94 -17.22
N HIS A 69 -5.73 -3.70 -16.20
CA HIS A 69 -7.05 -4.33 -16.13
C HIS A 69 -7.97 -3.54 -15.21
N GLN A 70 -8.99 -2.93 -15.78
CA GLN A 70 -9.90 -2.03 -15.05
C GLN A 70 -11.00 -2.76 -14.26
N ALA A 71 -11.35 -3.98 -14.65
CA ALA A 71 -12.50 -4.74 -14.14
C ALA A 71 -12.12 -6.07 -13.47
N VAL A 72 -10.96 -6.13 -12.78
CA VAL A 72 -10.46 -7.35 -12.13
C VAL A 72 -10.50 -7.28 -10.61
N ALA A 73 -9.93 -6.25 -9.99
CA ALA A 73 -9.87 -6.18 -8.53
C ALA A 73 -11.24 -5.84 -7.92
N ALA A 74 -11.66 -6.62 -6.91
CA ALA A 74 -12.95 -6.44 -6.24
C ALA A 74 -13.12 -5.04 -5.60
N THR A 75 -12.02 -4.44 -5.13
CA THR A 75 -12.01 -3.08 -4.55
C THR A 75 -11.94 -1.97 -5.59
N GLY A 76 -11.84 -2.31 -6.87
CA GLY A 76 -11.80 -1.34 -7.97
C GLY A 76 -10.42 -0.78 -8.28
N ARG A 77 -9.33 -1.23 -7.64
CA ARG A 77 -7.97 -0.90 -8.10
C ARG A 77 -7.72 -1.39 -9.53
N LEU A 78 -6.85 -0.69 -10.26
CA LEU A 78 -6.27 -1.26 -11.48
C LEU A 78 -5.35 -2.41 -11.07
N SER A 79 -5.31 -3.47 -11.86
CA SER A 79 -4.19 -4.43 -11.84
C SER A 79 -3.38 -4.31 -13.11
N SER A 80 -2.16 -4.83 -13.11
CA SER A 80 -1.22 -4.74 -14.24
C SER A 80 -0.67 -6.13 -14.57
N SER A 81 -0.55 -6.43 -15.86
CA SER A 81 0.12 -7.63 -16.38
C SER A 81 0.98 -7.32 -17.60
N ASP A 82 1.90 -8.22 -17.90
CA ASP A 82 2.71 -8.22 -19.12
C ASP A 82 3.44 -6.91 -19.42
N PRO A 83 4.29 -6.39 -18.49
CA PRO A 83 4.60 -6.89 -17.16
C PRO A 83 3.68 -6.32 -16.07
N ASN A 84 3.66 -6.97 -14.90
CA ASN A 84 3.03 -6.41 -13.71
C ASN A 84 3.95 -5.35 -13.07
N LEU A 85 3.70 -4.07 -13.38
CA LEU A 85 4.47 -2.94 -12.88
C LEU A 85 4.22 -2.66 -11.38
N GLN A 86 3.06 -3.08 -10.86
CA GLN A 86 2.70 -2.88 -9.44
C GLN A 86 3.53 -3.74 -8.48
N ASN A 87 4.17 -4.79 -8.98
CA ASN A 87 4.97 -5.68 -8.16
C ASN A 87 6.48 -5.40 -8.23
N ILE A 88 6.92 -4.33 -8.90
CA ILE A 88 8.35 -4.02 -9.01
C ILE A 88 8.91 -3.63 -7.62
N PRO A 89 9.86 -4.41 -7.06
CA PRO A 89 10.27 -4.23 -5.67
C PRO A 89 10.96 -2.90 -5.43
N ILE A 90 10.74 -2.35 -4.24
CA ILE A 90 11.34 -1.08 -3.80
C ILE A 90 12.13 -1.17 -2.50
N ARG A 91 11.83 -2.17 -1.68
CA ARG A 91 12.37 -2.23 -0.30
C ARG A 91 13.81 -2.73 -0.22
N SER A 92 14.28 -3.50 -1.20
CA SER A 92 15.65 -4.01 -1.25
C SER A 92 16.50 -3.22 -2.25
N ALA A 93 17.80 -3.10 -1.97
CA ALA A 93 18.74 -2.42 -2.85
C ALA A 93 18.77 -3.04 -4.25
N GLU A 94 18.67 -4.36 -4.34
CA GLU A 94 18.63 -5.12 -5.59
C GLU A 94 17.31 -4.89 -6.34
N GLY A 95 16.20 -4.70 -5.61
CA GLY A 95 14.91 -4.33 -6.18
C GLY A 95 14.94 -2.92 -6.77
N ARG A 96 15.52 -1.97 -6.04
CA ARG A 96 15.71 -0.59 -6.50
C ARG A 96 16.49 -0.50 -7.82
N LYS A 97 17.51 -1.35 -8.01
CA LYS A 97 18.23 -1.46 -9.30
C LYS A 97 17.34 -1.82 -10.48
N ILE A 98 16.24 -2.55 -10.28
CA ILE A 98 15.27 -2.81 -11.36
C ILE A 98 14.57 -1.52 -11.78
N ARG A 99 14.24 -0.64 -10.83
CA ARG A 99 13.60 0.66 -11.10
C ARG A 99 14.51 1.62 -11.87
N GLN A 100 15.83 1.51 -11.68
CA GLN A 100 16.82 2.29 -12.45
C GLN A 100 16.78 2.01 -13.96
N ALA A 101 16.26 0.84 -14.37
CA ALA A 101 16.08 0.49 -15.79
C ALA A 101 14.87 1.19 -16.44
N PHE A 102 13.99 1.83 -15.66
CA PHE A 102 12.87 2.62 -16.16
C PHE A 102 13.30 4.08 -16.27
N ILE A 103 13.89 4.41 -17.43
CA ILE A 103 14.49 5.71 -17.71
C ILE A 103 13.52 6.64 -18.46
N ALA A 104 13.72 7.94 -18.30
CA ALA A 104 13.07 8.92 -19.15
C ALA A 104 13.67 8.89 -20.57
N ARG A 105 12.88 9.30 -21.57
CA ARG A 105 13.40 9.62 -22.91
C ARG A 105 14.32 10.85 -22.87
N GLU A 106 15.15 11.00 -23.89
CA GLU A 106 16.09 12.12 -24.03
C GLU A 106 15.40 13.49 -23.86
N GLY A 107 16.04 14.41 -23.14
CA GLY A 107 15.51 15.75 -22.85
C GLY A 107 14.32 15.79 -21.88
N CYS A 108 13.99 14.67 -21.22
CA CYS A 108 12.93 14.57 -20.23
C CYS A 108 13.44 14.03 -18.89
N LYS A 109 12.66 14.25 -17.83
CA LYS A 109 12.80 13.60 -16.52
C LYS A 109 11.60 12.72 -16.22
N ILE A 110 11.81 11.74 -15.35
CA ILE A 110 10.72 11.04 -14.68
C ILE A 110 10.23 11.93 -13.53
N VAL A 111 8.92 12.12 -13.45
CA VAL A 111 8.25 12.70 -12.28
C VAL A 111 7.34 11.63 -11.69
N ALA A 112 7.58 11.26 -10.43
CA ALA A 112 6.70 10.37 -9.69
C ALA A 112 5.89 11.19 -8.69
N ALA A 113 4.56 11.09 -8.75
CA ALA A 113 3.64 11.82 -7.89
C ALA A 113 2.82 10.81 -7.09
N ASP A 114 3.03 10.75 -5.77
CA ASP A 114 2.44 9.76 -4.87
C ASP A 114 1.59 10.43 -3.80
N TYR A 115 0.44 9.83 -3.46
CA TYR A 115 -0.36 10.37 -2.36
C TYR A 115 0.22 9.97 -1.01
N SER A 116 0.63 10.96 -0.22
CA SER A 116 1.09 10.72 1.14
C SER A 116 -0.05 10.23 2.04
N GLN A 117 0.00 8.93 2.35
CA GLN A 117 -0.85 8.26 3.35
C GLN A 117 -2.36 8.35 3.02
N ILE A 118 -2.74 8.23 1.74
CA ILE A 118 -4.12 8.40 1.29
C ILE A 118 -5.14 7.56 2.07
N GLU A 119 -4.80 6.30 2.38
CA GLU A 119 -5.72 5.39 3.10
C GLU A 119 -6.00 5.85 4.53
N LEU A 120 -5.01 6.43 5.23
CA LEU A 120 -5.22 6.99 6.56
C LEU A 120 -6.04 8.28 6.51
N ARG A 121 -5.82 9.13 5.50
CA ARG A 121 -6.61 10.35 5.28
C ARG A 121 -8.08 10.01 5.01
N ILE A 122 -8.32 8.96 4.22
CA ILE A 122 -9.66 8.43 3.97
C ILE A 122 -10.25 7.88 5.27
N MET A 123 -9.50 7.12 6.07
CA MET A 123 -9.99 6.65 7.37
C MET A 123 -10.38 7.81 8.28
N ALA A 124 -9.58 8.87 8.37
CA ALA A 124 -9.91 10.06 9.15
C ALA A 124 -11.22 10.71 8.67
N HIS A 125 -11.41 10.81 7.35
CA HIS A 125 -12.65 11.32 6.75
C HIS A 125 -13.87 10.42 7.04
N LEU A 126 -13.78 9.12 6.78
CA LEU A 126 -14.89 8.17 6.94
C LEU A 126 -15.29 7.97 8.40
N SER A 127 -14.31 8.02 9.31
CA SER A 127 -14.56 7.86 10.75
C SER A 127 -15.01 9.15 11.44
N GLY A 128 -14.73 10.32 10.84
CA GLY A 128 -14.93 11.62 11.48
C GLY A 128 -14.20 11.72 12.82
N ASP A 129 -13.10 10.98 12.99
CA ASP A 129 -12.39 10.92 14.26
C ASP A 129 -11.60 12.21 14.50
N GLU A 130 -11.99 12.97 15.52
CA GLU A 130 -11.40 14.27 15.83
C GLU A 130 -9.89 14.19 16.11
N GLY A 131 -9.42 13.09 16.72
CA GLY A 131 -8.02 12.86 17.01
C GLY A 131 -7.20 12.70 15.72
N LEU A 132 -7.66 11.85 14.80
CA LEU A 132 -7.02 11.67 13.49
C LEU A 132 -7.10 12.94 12.62
N LEU A 133 -8.26 13.60 12.58
CA LEU A 133 -8.44 14.85 11.82
C LEU A 133 -7.47 15.92 12.31
N LYS A 134 -7.35 16.09 13.63
CA LYS A 134 -6.41 17.03 14.24
C LYS A 134 -4.97 16.68 13.90
N ALA A 135 -4.56 15.42 14.07
CA ALA A 135 -3.21 14.97 13.76
C ALA A 135 -2.81 15.30 12.31
N PHE A 136 -3.69 15.03 11.35
CA PHE A 136 -3.46 15.40 9.95
C PHE A 136 -3.42 16.91 9.70
N SER A 137 -4.29 17.68 10.35
CA SER A 137 -4.31 19.14 10.22
C SER A 137 -3.02 19.81 10.74
N GLN A 138 -2.35 19.17 11.70
CA GLN A 138 -1.13 19.65 12.33
C GLN A 138 0.14 19.08 11.66
N GLY A 139 0.00 18.25 10.63
CA GLY A 139 1.13 17.60 9.96
C GLY A 139 1.86 16.57 10.85
N GLU A 140 1.18 16.03 11.85
CA GLU A 140 1.77 15.05 12.76
C GLU A 140 2.05 13.72 12.05
N ASP A 141 3.17 13.10 12.41
CA ASP A 141 3.47 11.74 11.98
C ASP A 141 2.72 10.73 12.87
N ILE A 142 1.53 10.34 12.44
CA ILE A 142 0.65 9.40 13.15
C ILE A 142 1.39 8.08 13.46
N HIS A 143 2.25 7.60 12.56
CA HIS A 143 3.01 6.38 12.80
C HIS A 143 4.02 6.56 13.93
N ARG A 144 4.68 7.71 14.00
CA ARG A 144 5.61 8.04 15.08
C ARG A 144 4.88 8.23 16.41
N ALA A 145 3.72 8.90 16.40
CA ALA A 145 2.88 9.04 17.59
C ALA A 145 2.40 7.68 18.11
N THR A 146 1.92 6.79 17.23
CA THR A 146 1.56 5.42 17.60
C THR A 146 2.77 4.63 18.10
N ALA A 147 3.95 4.79 17.49
CA ALA A 147 5.16 4.10 17.93
C ALA A 147 5.58 4.52 19.34
N ALA A 148 5.59 5.83 19.62
CA ALA A 148 5.91 6.37 20.94
C ALA A 148 5.03 5.71 22.03
N GLU A 149 3.74 5.62 21.77
CA GLU A 149 2.75 5.05 22.68
C GLU A 149 2.88 3.51 22.81
N VAL A 150 3.00 2.78 21.69
CA VAL A 150 3.08 1.32 21.69
C VAL A 150 4.39 0.82 22.30
N PHE A 151 5.49 1.52 22.08
CA PHE A 151 6.81 1.12 22.56
C PHE A 151 7.20 1.82 23.87
N GLY A 152 6.35 2.71 24.40
CA GLY A 152 6.59 3.42 25.65
C GLY A 152 7.85 4.30 25.61
N VAL A 153 8.09 4.97 24.48
CA VAL A 153 9.24 5.86 24.27
C VAL A 153 8.75 7.27 23.92
N GLU A 154 9.56 8.28 24.24
CA GLU A 154 9.27 9.65 23.80
C GLU A 154 9.23 9.73 22.26
N PRO A 155 8.36 10.57 21.66
CA PRO A 155 8.26 10.72 20.20
C PRO A 155 9.62 10.97 19.52
N GLU A 156 10.49 11.74 20.16
CA GLU A 156 11.82 12.09 19.68
C GLU A 156 12.74 10.86 19.60
N LEU A 157 12.53 9.87 20.48
CA LEU A 157 13.31 8.62 20.56
C LEU A 157 12.79 7.50 19.66
N VAL A 158 11.68 7.73 18.93
CA VAL A 158 11.17 6.77 17.96
C VAL A 158 12.15 6.62 16.80
N THR A 159 12.79 5.46 16.71
CA THR A 159 13.68 5.11 15.59
C THR A 159 12.89 4.81 14.31
N ALA A 160 13.58 4.80 13.17
CA ALA A 160 12.97 4.45 11.88
C ALA A 160 12.33 3.04 11.88
N ASP A 161 12.94 2.09 12.61
CA ASP A 161 12.41 0.74 12.72
C ASP A 161 11.16 0.68 13.62
N LEU A 162 11.15 1.41 14.75
CA LEU A 162 9.96 1.52 15.60
C LEU A 162 8.79 2.16 14.82
N ARG A 163 9.07 3.23 14.07
CA ARG A 163 8.09 3.87 13.19
C ARG A 163 7.58 2.91 12.11
N ARG A 164 8.45 2.12 11.49
CA ARG A 164 8.07 1.12 10.47
C ARG A 164 7.15 0.04 11.06
N SER A 165 7.46 -0.43 12.27
CA SER A 165 6.60 -1.37 13.00
C SER A 165 5.24 -0.74 13.29
N ALA A 166 5.19 0.49 13.81
CA ALA A 166 3.95 1.19 14.08
C ALA A 166 3.13 1.52 12.82
N LYS A 167 3.78 1.73 11.67
CA LYS A 167 3.11 1.82 10.37
C LYS A 167 2.34 0.53 10.08
N ALA A 168 3.00 -0.63 10.22
CA ALA A 168 2.36 -1.91 9.99
C ALA A 168 1.24 -2.21 11.02
N ILE A 169 1.38 -1.75 12.27
CA ILE A 169 0.32 -1.80 13.29
C ILE A 169 -0.86 -0.95 12.85
N ASN A 170 -0.66 0.34 12.56
CA ASN A 170 -1.72 1.27 12.16
C ASN A 170 -2.53 0.72 10.99
N PHE A 171 -1.86 0.26 9.92
CA PHE A 171 -2.56 -0.38 8.80
C PHE A 171 -3.31 -1.63 9.24
N GLY A 172 -2.71 -2.49 10.07
CA GLY A 172 -3.38 -3.64 10.63
C GLY A 172 -4.67 -3.27 11.36
N LEU A 173 -4.61 -2.33 12.30
CA LEU A 173 -5.74 -1.90 13.13
C LEU A 173 -6.86 -1.29 12.28
N ILE A 174 -6.50 -0.42 11.35
CA ILE A 174 -7.43 0.24 10.42
C ILE A 174 -8.09 -0.78 9.48
N TYR A 175 -7.43 -1.90 9.19
CA TYR A 175 -7.98 -3.02 8.43
C TYR A 175 -8.64 -4.11 9.27
N GLY A 176 -8.88 -3.89 10.56
CA GLY A 176 -9.57 -4.84 11.41
C GLY A 176 -8.73 -6.09 11.74
N MET A 177 -7.42 -5.93 11.85
CA MET A 177 -6.53 -6.94 12.41
C MET A 177 -6.96 -7.29 13.83
N SER A 178 -7.00 -8.59 14.14
CA SER A 178 -7.33 -9.08 15.47
C SER A 178 -6.12 -8.99 16.41
N SER A 179 -6.35 -9.05 17.72
CA SER A 179 -5.28 -9.18 18.72
C SER A 179 -4.36 -10.37 18.47
N PHE A 180 -4.88 -11.45 17.87
CA PHE A 180 -4.04 -12.57 17.43
C PHE A 180 -3.08 -12.19 16.30
N GLY A 181 -3.57 -11.52 15.26
CA GLY A 181 -2.74 -11.07 14.15
C GLY A 181 -1.69 -10.06 14.60
N LEU A 182 -2.09 -9.13 15.46
CA LEU A 182 -1.20 -8.12 16.02
C LEU A 182 -0.13 -8.74 16.93
N ALA A 183 -0.51 -9.67 17.81
CA ALA A 183 0.41 -10.41 18.66
C ALA A 183 1.48 -11.14 17.85
N GLN A 184 1.07 -11.81 16.77
CA GLN A 184 2.00 -12.51 15.87
C GLN A 184 2.94 -11.54 15.16
N GLN A 185 2.43 -10.39 14.70
CA GLN A 185 3.24 -9.40 13.99
C GLN A 185 4.26 -8.70 14.89
N LEU A 186 3.94 -8.53 16.18
CA LEU A 186 4.80 -7.84 17.15
C LEU A 186 5.61 -8.77 18.05
N GLY A 187 5.41 -10.09 17.97
CA GLY A 187 6.04 -11.04 18.89
C GLY A 187 5.58 -10.86 20.35
N LEU A 188 4.33 -10.45 20.57
CA LEU A 188 3.77 -10.16 21.89
C LEU A 188 2.78 -11.23 22.35
N SER A 189 2.44 -11.22 23.64
CA SER A 189 1.28 -11.99 24.12
C SER A 189 -0.03 -11.43 23.56
N ARG A 190 -1.05 -12.28 23.44
CA ARG A 190 -2.40 -11.84 23.02
C ARG A 190 -2.98 -10.77 23.93
N GLN A 191 -2.69 -10.83 25.24
CA GLN A 191 -3.18 -9.85 26.21
C GLN A 191 -2.55 -8.47 25.97
N GLN A 192 -1.23 -8.40 25.79
CA GLN A 192 -0.53 -7.16 25.45
C GLN A 192 -1.03 -6.57 24.13
N ALA A 193 -1.18 -7.41 23.10
CA ALA A 193 -1.72 -6.97 21.82
C ALA A 193 -3.15 -6.43 21.96
N GLN A 194 -4.01 -7.05 22.79
CA GLN A 194 -5.36 -6.54 23.06
C GLN A 194 -5.31 -5.19 23.76
N SER A 195 -4.46 -5.02 24.78
CA SER A 195 -4.30 -3.73 25.47
C SER A 195 -3.89 -2.61 24.52
N TYR A 196 -3.05 -2.89 23.51
CA TYR A 196 -2.71 -1.90 22.49
C TYR A 196 -3.87 -1.56 21.55
N ILE A 197 -4.67 -2.55 21.17
CA ILE A 197 -5.90 -2.30 20.39
C ILE A 197 -6.85 -1.41 21.18
N ASP A 198 -7.04 -1.70 22.46
CA ASP A 198 -7.95 -0.97 23.34
C ASP A 198 -7.47 0.47 23.55
N LEU A 199 -6.16 0.67 23.74
CA LEU A 199 -5.53 1.99 23.84
C LEU A 199 -5.71 2.79 22.54
N TYR A 200 -5.43 2.18 21.40
CA TYR A 200 -5.61 2.81 20.09
C TYR A 200 -7.06 3.29 19.87
N PHE A 201 -8.05 2.47 20.21
CA PHE A 201 -9.46 2.85 20.08
C PHE A 201 -9.95 3.79 21.17
N THR A 202 -9.26 3.88 22.30
CA THR A 202 -9.50 4.93 23.30
C THR A 202 -9.03 6.28 22.77
N ARG A 203 -7.89 6.32 22.09
CA ARG A 203 -7.34 7.51 21.44
C ARG A 203 -8.13 7.93 20.20
N TYR A 204 -8.56 6.97 19.39
CA TYR A 204 -9.31 7.18 18.14
C TYR A 204 -10.69 6.51 18.18
N PRO A 205 -11.62 6.99 19.04
CA PRO A 205 -12.92 6.35 19.24
C PRO A 205 -13.83 6.40 18.00
N GLY A 206 -13.66 7.38 17.12
CA GLY A 206 -14.37 7.48 15.85
C GLY A 206 -14.02 6.34 14.90
N VAL A 207 -12.77 5.88 14.90
CA VAL A 207 -12.35 4.72 14.10
C VAL A 207 -13.09 3.46 14.56
N LYS A 208 -13.17 3.23 15.87
CA LYS A 208 -13.92 2.09 16.42
C LYS A 208 -15.40 2.15 16.03
N ARG A 209 -16.04 3.32 16.19
CA ARG A 209 -17.45 3.52 15.80
C ARG A 209 -17.65 3.23 14.31
N TYR A 210 -16.77 3.73 13.45
CA TYR A 210 -16.83 3.45 12.01
C TYR A 210 -16.75 1.94 11.72
N MET A 211 -15.80 1.23 12.33
CA MET A 211 -15.65 -0.22 12.13
C MET A 211 -16.87 -1.01 12.63
N ASP A 212 -17.47 -0.60 13.75
CA ASP A 212 -18.70 -1.21 14.27
C ASP A 212 -19.89 -0.96 13.31
N ASN A 213 -20.05 0.28 12.86
CA ASN A 213 -21.13 0.70 11.97
C ASN A 213 -21.05 0.04 10.59
N ILE A 214 -19.87 0.02 9.96
CA ILE A 214 -19.72 -0.55 8.61
C ILE A 214 -19.94 -2.08 8.62
N ARG A 215 -19.61 -2.77 9.71
CA ARG A 215 -19.93 -4.19 9.88
C ARG A 215 -21.43 -4.41 10.03
N ALA A 216 -22.12 -3.57 10.80
CA ALA A 216 -23.56 -3.63 10.95
C ALA A 216 -24.27 -3.36 9.61
N GLN A 217 -23.88 -2.30 8.90
CA GLN A 217 -24.40 -1.95 7.58
C GLN A 217 -24.17 -3.09 6.59
N ALA A 218 -22.96 -3.66 6.52
CA ALA A 218 -22.65 -4.78 5.64
C ALA A 218 -23.54 -6.01 5.91
N ARG A 219 -23.85 -6.30 7.17
CA ARG A 219 -24.75 -7.40 7.55
C ARG A 219 -26.20 -7.14 7.16
N GLU A 220 -26.64 -5.89 7.21
CA GLU A 220 -28.01 -5.49 6.88
C GLU A 220 -28.27 -5.49 5.37
N GLN A 221 -27.40 -4.82 4.60
CA GLN A 221 -27.63 -4.61 3.16
C GLN A 221 -26.87 -5.60 2.25
N GLY A 222 -25.90 -6.35 2.79
CA GLY A 222 -25.12 -7.36 2.05
C GLY A 222 -23.96 -6.82 1.21
N TYR A 223 -23.69 -5.51 1.27
CA TYR A 223 -22.58 -4.86 0.58
C TYR A 223 -22.06 -3.64 1.35
N VAL A 224 -20.92 -3.11 0.93
CA VAL A 224 -20.37 -1.82 1.39
C VAL A 224 -20.07 -0.91 0.20
N GLU A 225 -20.02 0.40 0.44
CA GLU A 225 -19.79 1.42 -0.60
C GLU A 225 -18.54 2.27 -0.34
N THR A 226 -17.92 2.75 -1.41
CA THR A 226 -16.91 3.82 -1.35
C THR A 226 -17.58 5.20 -1.26
N LEU A 227 -16.79 6.24 -1.01
CA LEU A 227 -17.26 7.63 -1.04
C LEU A 227 -17.94 8.01 -2.38
N PHE A 228 -17.59 7.33 -3.47
CA PHE A 228 -18.11 7.59 -4.82
C PHE A 228 -19.12 6.56 -5.29
N GLY A 229 -19.68 5.74 -4.38
CA GLY A 229 -20.77 4.81 -4.67
C GLY A 229 -20.35 3.49 -5.32
N ARG A 230 -19.05 3.17 -5.41
CA ARG A 230 -18.60 1.82 -5.83
C ARG A 230 -19.00 0.82 -4.75
N ARG A 231 -19.64 -0.27 -5.17
CA ARG A 231 -20.11 -1.34 -4.28
C ARG A 231 -19.17 -2.53 -4.25
N LEU A 232 -19.03 -3.15 -3.07
CA LEU A 232 -18.51 -4.50 -2.91
C LEU A 232 -19.52 -5.35 -2.13
N TYR A 233 -20.04 -6.38 -2.80
CA TYR A 233 -20.95 -7.36 -2.19
C TYR A 233 -20.19 -8.37 -1.34
N LEU A 234 -20.76 -8.73 -0.19
CA LEU A 234 -20.14 -9.57 0.83
C LEU A 234 -21.03 -10.78 1.13
N PRO A 235 -21.07 -11.81 0.25
CA PRO A 235 -21.98 -12.94 0.40
C PRO A 235 -21.76 -13.71 1.71
N ASP A 236 -20.54 -13.70 2.23
CA ASP A 236 -20.16 -14.41 3.46
C ASP A 236 -20.39 -13.60 4.75
N ILE A 237 -20.94 -12.38 4.68
CA ILE A 237 -21.11 -11.50 5.85
C ILE A 237 -22.06 -12.08 6.92
N GLN A 238 -22.96 -12.98 6.50
CA GLN A 238 -23.86 -13.75 7.37
C GLN A 238 -23.49 -15.24 7.46
N SER A 239 -22.31 -15.64 6.98
CA SER A 239 -21.91 -17.05 6.96
C SER A 239 -21.92 -17.65 8.37
N ARG A 240 -22.43 -18.88 8.52
CA ARG A 240 -22.35 -19.63 9.78
C ARG A 240 -20.90 -20.00 10.12
N ASN A 241 -20.04 -20.12 9.11
CA ASN A 241 -18.61 -20.35 9.30
C ASN A 241 -17.94 -19.07 9.84
N ALA A 242 -17.42 -19.15 11.07
CA ALA A 242 -16.81 -18.02 11.75
C ALA A 242 -15.60 -17.42 10.99
N ALA A 243 -14.78 -18.25 10.35
CA ALA A 243 -13.60 -17.78 9.62
C ALA A 243 -13.99 -17.00 8.36
N MET A 244 -14.97 -17.50 7.60
CA MET A 244 -15.50 -16.81 6.42
C MET A 244 -16.18 -15.50 6.80
N ARG A 245 -17.01 -15.52 7.84
CA ARG A 245 -17.69 -14.33 8.35
C ARG A 245 -16.71 -13.26 8.83
N GLN A 246 -15.69 -13.63 9.60
CA GLN A 246 -14.65 -12.69 10.04
C GLN A 246 -13.84 -12.12 8.87
N TYR A 247 -13.59 -12.92 7.83
CA TYR A 247 -12.95 -12.43 6.60
C TYR A 247 -13.83 -11.40 5.87
N ALA A 248 -15.13 -11.68 5.74
CA ALA A 248 -16.10 -10.74 5.16
C ALA A 248 -16.20 -9.45 5.99
N GLU A 249 -16.21 -9.53 7.32
CA GLU A 249 -16.20 -8.35 8.20
C GLU A 249 -14.94 -7.49 8.04
N ARG A 250 -13.76 -8.10 7.91
CA ARG A 250 -12.52 -7.35 7.61
C ARG A 250 -12.58 -6.71 6.23
N THR A 251 -13.12 -7.43 5.25
CA THR A 251 -13.32 -6.92 3.89
C THR A 251 -14.29 -5.73 3.89
N ALA A 252 -15.35 -5.78 4.70
CA ALA A 252 -16.31 -4.68 4.88
C ALA A 252 -15.65 -3.39 5.39
N ILE A 253 -14.66 -3.52 6.29
CA ILE A 253 -13.92 -2.38 6.83
C ILE A 253 -12.92 -1.84 5.78
N ASN A 254 -12.18 -2.73 5.13
CA ASN A 254 -11.11 -2.37 4.20
C ASN A 254 -11.64 -1.76 2.89
N ALA A 255 -12.63 -2.40 2.27
CA ALA A 255 -13.04 -2.09 0.91
C ALA A 255 -13.49 -0.64 0.68
N PRO A 256 -14.23 0.02 1.59
CA PRO A 256 -14.54 1.44 1.45
C PRO A 256 -13.29 2.32 1.39
N MET A 257 -12.27 2.05 2.20
CA MET A 257 -11.02 2.83 2.19
C MET A 257 -10.22 2.57 0.92
N GLN A 258 -9.93 1.30 0.64
CA GLN A 258 -9.11 0.91 -0.50
C GLN A 258 -9.77 1.29 -1.83
N GLY A 259 -11.09 1.13 -1.91
CA GLY A 259 -11.88 1.50 -3.07
C GLY A 259 -12.02 3.01 -3.23
N THR A 260 -12.18 3.77 -2.14
CA THR A 260 -12.17 5.24 -2.22
C THR A 260 -10.82 5.75 -2.72
N ALA A 261 -9.70 5.18 -2.27
CA ALA A 261 -8.38 5.51 -2.80
C ALA A 261 -8.28 5.19 -4.31
N ALA A 262 -8.81 4.04 -4.73
CA ALA A 262 -8.86 3.65 -6.14
C ALA A 262 -9.74 4.59 -6.99
N ASP A 263 -10.82 5.12 -6.41
CA ASP A 263 -11.69 6.08 -7.08
C ASP A 263 -11.00 7.46 -7.19
N ILE A 264 -10.31 7.91 -6.13
CA ILE A 264 -9.55 9.18 -6.11
C ILE A 264 -8.44 9.16 -7.16
N ILE A 265 -7.60 8.12 -7.21
CA ILE A 265 -6.50 8.04 -8.18
C ILE A 265 -7.04 8.02 -9.62
N LYS A 266 -8.17 7.34 -9.89
CA LYS A 266 -8.81 7.35 -11.21
C LYS A 266 -9.36 8.72 -11.59
N ARG A 267 -9.98 9.44 -10.65
CA ARG A 267 -10.42 10.82 -10.87
C ARG A 267 -9.23 11.74 -11.16
N ALA A 268 -8.13 11.56 -10.44
CA ALA A 268 -6.88 12.29 -10.68
C ALA A 268 -6.30 11.99 -12.07
N MET A 269 -6.31 10.72 -12.50
CA MET A 269 -5.89 10.33 -13.85
C MET A 269 -6.74 11.01 -14.93
N ILE A 270 -8.07 11.04 -14.76
CA ILE A 270 -8.99 11.69 -15.71
C ILE A 270 -8.72 13.20 -15.76
N ALA A 271 -8.60 13.87 -14.60
CA ALA A 271 -8.32 15.30 -14.54
C ALA A 271 -6.97 15.65 -15.19
N THR A 272 -5.96 14.81 -14.96
CA THR A 272 -4.63 14.97 -15.53
C THR A 272 -4.61 14.72 -17.03
N ASP A 273 -5.27 13.67 -17.52
CA ASP A 273 -5.41 13.42 -18.96
C ASP A 273 -6.13 14.59 -19.65
N GLN A 274 -7.26 15.06 -19.11
CA GLN A 274 -7.99 16.20 -19.66
C GLN A 274 -7.15 17.48 -19.78
N TRP A 275 -6.21 17.70 -18.85
CA TRP A 275 -5.25 18.78 -18.92
C TRP A 275 -4.16 18.50 -19.98
N LEU A 276 -3.57 17.30 -20.00
CA LEU A 276 -2.55 16.91 -20.99
C LEU A 276 -3.07 16.94 -22.43
N GLN A 277 -4.35 16.62 -22.67
CA GLN A 277 -4.96 16.74 -24.00
C GLN A 277 -4.98 18.19 -24.53
N ARG A 278 -4.89 19.19 -23.64
CA ARG A 278 -4.86 20.62 -24.00
C ARG A 278 -3.44 21.17 -24.00
N GLU A 279 -2.66 20.80 -22.98
CA GLU A 279 -1.37 21.39 -22.65
C GLU A 279 -0.33 20.32 -22.28
N SER A 280 -0.19 19.25 -23.07
CA SER A 280 0.83 18.24 -22.76
C SER A 280 2.24 18.83 -22.77
N GLY A 281 2.53 19.72 -23.72
CA GLY A 281 3.89 20.19 -23.97
C GLY A 281 4.88 19.05 -24.23
N GLY A 282 4.38 17.87 -24.63
CA GLY A 282 5.16 16.63 -24.74
C GLY A 282 5.14 15.74 -23.48
N THR A 283 4.62 16.19 -22.34
CA THR A 283 4.48 15.40 -21.12
C THR A 283 3.57 14.19 -21.33
N LEU A 284 3.97 13.04 -20.80
CA LEU A 284 3.23 11.77 -20.88
C LEU A 284 3.00 11.20 -19.49
N MET A 285 1.76 10.79 -19.18
CA MET A 285 1.49 9.89 -18.07
C MET A 285 1.81 8.46 -18.52
N ILE A 286 2.81 7.84 -17.91
CA ILE A 286 3.37 6.56 -18.39
C ILE A 286 3.04 5.37 -17.49
N MET A 287 2.79 5.57 -16.20
CA MET A 287 2.44 4.50 -15.28
C MET A 287 1.47 4.97 -14.19
N GLN A 288 0.64 4.03 -13.74
CA GLN A 288 -0.11 4.08 -12.50
C GLN A 288 0.35 2.90 -11.63
N VAL A 289 0.83 3.18 -10.41
CA VAL A 289 1.35 2.16 -9.49
C VAL A 289 0.83 2.45 -8.09
N HIS A 290 -0.07 1.61 -7.58
CA HIS A 290 -0.70 1.81 -6.27
C HIS A 290 -1.42 3.16 -6.14
N ASP A 291 -0.88 4.11 -5.38
CA ASP A 291 -1.30 5.48 -5.15
C ASP A 291 -0.44 6.52 -5.90
N GLU A 292 0.48 6.06 -6.74
CA GLU A 292 1.40 6.87 -7.53
C GLU A 292 0.98 6.97 -9.02
N LEU A 293 1.15 8.16 -9.59
CA LEU A 293 1.20 8.40 -11.03
C LEU A 293 2.61 8.80 -11.45
N VAL A 294 3.11 8.18 -12.52
CA VAL A 294 4.46 8.42 -13.05
C VAL A 294 4.37 9.03 -14.44
N PHE A 295 5.21 10.04 -14.67
CA PHE A 295 5.22 10.85 -15.87
C PHE A 295 6.62 10.94 -16.48
N GLU A 296 6.68 11.10 -17.80
CA GLU A 296 7.83 11.68 -18.48
C GLU A 296 7.52 13.15 -18.78
N VAL A 297 8.34 14.06 -18.27
CA VAL A 297 8.15 15.51 -18.39
C VAL A 297 9.38 16.14 -19.08
N PRO A 298 9.22 16.92 -20.16
CA PRO A 298 10.33 17.66 -20.76
C PRO A 298 10.99 18.60 -19.75
N GLU A 299 12.33 18.65 -19.76
CA GLU A 299 13.09 19.43 -18.77
C GLU A 299 12.68 20.92 -18.77
N ALA A 300 12.36 21.48 -19.93
CA ALA A 300 11.94 22.88 -20.07
C ALA A 300 10.60 23.21 -19.40
N LEU A 301 9.79 22.19 -19.06
CA LEU A 301 8.44 22.34 -18.49
C LEU A 301 8.34 21.75 -17.08
N LEU A 302 9.45 21.28 -16.52
CA LEU A 302 9.48 20.45 -15.32
C LEU A 302 8.74 21.09 -14.14
N ASP A 303 9.14 22.28 -13.72
CA ASP A 303 8.56 22.95 -12.54
C ASP A 303 7.06 23.23 -12.72
N GLN A 304 6.68 23.74 -13.90
CA GLN A 304 5.29 24.07 -14.21
C GLN A 304 4.41 22.81 -14.20
N HIS A 305 4.87 21.74 -14.84
CA HIS A 305 4.08 20.52 -14.99
C HIS A 305 4.05 19.72 -13.69
N GLN A 306 5.15 19.68 -12.94
CA GLN A 306 5.18 19.08 -11.61
C GLN A 306 4.17 19.75 -10.67
N ALA A 307 4.19 21.09 -10.59
CA ALA A 307 3.24 21.84 -9.77
C ALA A 307 1.79 21.59 -10.22
N LYS A 308 1.55 21.53 -11.54
CA LYS A 308 0.20 21.30 -12.06
C LYS A 308 -0.31 19.88 -11.78
N ILE A 309 0.53 18.86 -11.91
CA ILE A 309 0.21 17.47 -11.56
C ILE A 309 -0.13 17.37 -10.08
N GLN A 310 0.69 17.98 -9.21
CA GLN A 310 0.47 17.99 -7.77
C GLN A 310 -0.88 18.63 -7.39
N ASP A 311 -1.23 19.76 -8.01
CA ASP A 311 -2.51 20.46 -7.84
C ASP A 311 -3.70 19.60 -8.28
N LEU A 312 -3.64 19.02 -9.47
CA LEU A 312 -4.71 18.19 -10.04
C LEU A 312 -4.97 16.93 -9.20
N MET A 313 -3.90 16.27 -8.73
CA MET A 313 -4.03 15.12 -7.84
C MET A 313 -4.56 15.52 -6.47
N SER A 314 -4.00 16.55 -5.83
CA SER A 314 -4.45 16.99 -4.50
C SER A 314 -5.92 17.46 -4.51
N SER A 315 -6.42 17.95 -5.65
CA SER A 315 -7.80 18.39 -5.84
C SER A 315 -8.75 17.31 -6.36
N ALA A 316 -8.28 16.06 -6.53
CA ALA A 316 -9.08 14.98 -7.12
C ALA A 316 -10.30 14.57 -6.28
N ALA A 317 -10.31 14.89 -4.99
CA ALA A 317 -11.47 14.76 -4.11
C ALA A 317 -11.42 15.75 -2.95
N GLN A 318 -12.60 16.09 -2.43
CA GLN A 318 -12.73 16.88 -1.21
C GLN A 318 -12.99 15.94 -0.03
N LEU A 319 -12.06 15.90 0.92
CA LEU A 319 -12.16 15.14 2.17
C LEU A 319 -12.11 16.11 3.37
N SER A 320 -12.38 15.60 4.56
CA SER A 320 -12.28 16.39 5.81
C SER A 320 -10.83 16.76 6.17
N VAL A 321 -9.86 16.06 5.59
CA VAL A 321 -8.42 16.36 5.65
C VAL A 321 -7.89 16.55 4.23
N PRO A 322 -6.97 17.48 3.98
CA PRO A 322 -6.45 17.70 2.63
C PRO A 322 -5.75 16.45 2.11
N LEU A 323 -5.91 16.17 0.81
CA LEU A 323 -5.03 15.23 0.12
C LEU A 323 -3.67 15.89 -0.07
N VAL A 324 -2.61 15.15 0.18
CA VAL A 324 -1.23 15.63 0.00
C VAL A 324 -0.55 14.70 -0.98
N VAL A 325 0.10 15.30 -1.98
CA VAL A 325 0.83 14.61 -3.03
C VAL A 325 2.30 15.00 -2.91
N GLU A 326 3.16 14.02 -2.73
CA GLU A 326 4.61 14.19 -2.78
C GLU A 326 5.07 13.96 -4.21
N THR A 327 6.01 14.76 -4.67
CA THR A 327 6.57 14.62 -6.02
C THR A 327 8.08 14.50 -5.94
N GLY A 328 8.63 13.51 -6.65
CA GLY A 328 10.06 13.36 -6.84
C GLY A 328 10.42 13.37 -8.32
N VAL A 329 11.66 13.74 -8.63
CA VAL A 329 12.16 13.92 -9.99
C VAL A 329 13.50 13.22 -10.14
N GLY A 330 13.68 12.51 -11.26
CA GLY A 330 14.90 11.78 -11.54
C GLY A 330 15.10 11.49 -13.02
N ILE A 331 16.29 11.00 -13.40
CA ILE A 331 16.52 10.48 -14.77
C ILE A 331 15.91 9.09 -14.97
N ASN A 332 15.60 8.41 -13.89
CA ASN A 332 14.94 7.10 -13.86
C ASN A 332 13.94 7.03 -12.68
N TRP A 333 13.11 5.99 -12.67
CA TRP A 333 12.06 5.82 -11.67
C TRP A 333 12.58 5.61 -10.24
N ASP A 334 13.79 5.09 -10.04
CA ASP A 334 14.38 4.91 -8.70
C ASP A 334 14.84 6.22 -8.06
N GLU A 335 15.24 7.20 -8.87
CA GLU A 335 15.63 8.54 -8.41
C GLU A 335 14.41 9.44 -8.18
N ALA A 336 13.37 9.28 -9.01
CA ALA A 336 12.14 10.04 -8.87
C ALA A 336 11.26 9.59 -7.70
N HIS A 337 11.51 8.39 -7.15
CA HIS A 337 10.74 7.78 -6.06
C HIS A 337 11.51 7.82 -4.74
#